data_AF-A0A534LIB0-F1
#
_entry.id   AF-A0A534LIB0-F1
#
_cell.length_a   1.000
_cell.length_b   1.000
_cell.length_c   1.000
_cell.angle_alpha   90.00
_cell.angle_beta   90.00
_cell.angle_gamma   90.00
#
_symmetry.space_group_name_H-M   'P 1'
#
loop_
_entity.id
_entity.type
_entity.pdbx_description
1 polymer ?
#
loop_
_entity_poly.entity_id
_entity_poly.type
_entity_poly.pdbx_seq_one_letter_code
_entity_poly.pdbx_strand_id
1 'polypeptide(L)'
;MNGKEHRMITTVVTVTSTFLAGSFGAAAVAALILFLIMRELTSAHAEESGSMRSKVLSHTLLVPISPLLVVFAFIVAVKVLEVL
;
A
#
# COMPACT_ATOMS: atom_id res chain seq x y z
N MET A 1 -13.58 37.58 7.49
CA MET A 1 -13.15 36.53 6.56
C MET A 1 -14.06 36.51 5.35
N ASN A 2 -13.49 36.54 4.16
CA ASN A 2 -14.19 36.69 2.88
C ASN A 2 -14.53 35.31 2.28
N GLY A 3 -15.67 35.14 1.60
CA GLY A 3 -16.07 33.87 0.97
C GLY A 3 -15.05 33.33 -0.06
N LYS A 4 -14.21 34.21 -0.60
CA LYS A 4 -13.07 33.84 -1.46
C LYS A 4 -11.97 33.08 -0.71
N GLU A 5 -11.69 33.45 0.54
CA GLU A 5 -10.68 32.78 1.38
C GLU A 5 -11.12 31.37 1.74
N HIS A 6 -12.40 31.17 2.06
CA HIS A 6 -12.97 29.84 2.31
C HIS A 6 -12.77 28.93 1.10
N ARG A 7 -13.13 29.40 -0.10
CA ARG A 7 -13.00 28.62 -1.33
C ARG A 7 -11.55 28.27 -1.65
N MET A 8 -10.63 29.22 -1.44
CA MET A 8 -9.19 29.00 -1.59
C MET A 8 -8.69 27.93 -0.63
N ILE A 9 -9.01 28.01 0.67
CA ILE A 9 -8.60 27.03 1.68
C ILE A 9 -9.15 25.64 1.35
N THR A 10 -10.44 25.51 1.04
CA THR A 10 -11.04 24.22 0.66
C THR A 10 -10.36 23.62 -0.56
N THR A 11 -10.01 24.44 -1.56
CA THR A 11 -9.33 23.96 -2.77
C THR A 11 -7.94 23.43 -2.43
N VAL A 12 -7.17 24.17 -1.63
CA VAL A 12 -5.84 23.73 -1.20
C VAL A 12 -5.94 22.44 -0.40
N VAL A 13 -6.85 22.36 0.58
CA VAL A 13 -7.05 21.16 1.39
C VAL A 13 -7.40 19.95 0.52
N THR A 14 -8.30 20.10 -0.44
CA THR A 14 -8.70 19.02 -1.35
C THR A 14 -7.56 18.57 -2.26
N VAL A 15 -6.80 19.50 -2.84
CA VAL A 15 -5.66 19.16 -3.70
C VAL A 15 -4.58 18.44 -2.90
N THR A 16 -4.24 18.95 -1.71
CA THR A 16 -3.26 18.34 -0.83
C THR A 16 -3.70 16.95 -0.37
N SER A 17 -4.96 16.78 0.06
CA SER A 17 -5.46 15.48 0.53
C SER A 17 -5.51 14.44 -0.60
N THR A 18 -5.91 14.84 -1.80
CA THR A 18 -5.94 13.97 -2.98
C THR A 18 -4.53 13.53 -3.37
N PHE A 19 -3.57 14.46 -3.38
CA PHE A 19 -2.18 14.17 -3.68
C PHE A 19 -1.58 13.18 -2.66
N LEU A 20 -1.80 13.41 -1.37
CA LEU A 20 -1.34 12.51 -0.30
C LEU A 20 -1.95 11.11 -0.43
N ALA A 21 -3.27 11.01 -0.63
CA ALA A 21 -3.92 9.71 -0.80
C ALA A 21 -3.40 8.95 -2.03
N GLY A 22 -3.18 9.66 -3.15
CA GLY A 22 -2.60 9.08 -4.35
C GLY A 22 -1.17 8.58 -4.15
N SER A 23 -0.32 9.35 -3.46
CA SER A 23 1.07 8.96 -3.20
C SER A 23 1.18 7.78 -2.23
N PHE A 24 0.34 7.74 -1.18
CA PHE A 24 0.27 6.58 -0.29
C PHE A 24 -0.21 5.32 -1.01
N GLY A 25 -1.21 5.44 -1.89
CA GLY A 25 -1.67 4.33 -2.73
C GLY A 25 -0.55 3.79 -3.62
N ALA A 26 0.15 4.68 -4.33
CA ALA A 26 1.27 4.29 -5.20
C ALA A 26 2.42 3.64 -4.42
N ALA A 27 2.80 4.21 -3.26
CA ALA A 27 3.84 3.65 -2.40
C ALA A 27 3.46 2.27 -1.85
N ALA A 28 2.20 2.08 -1.44
CA ALA A 28 1.70 0.79 -0.96
C ALA A 28 1.75 -0.27 -2.07
N VAL A 29 1.35 0.06 -3.30
CA VAL A 29 1.45 -0.85 -4.46
C VAL A 29 2.90 -1.25 -4.73
N ALA A 30 3.81 -0.27 -4.77
CA ALA A 30 5.23 -0.54 -4.99
C ALA A 30 5.83 -1.46 -3.91
N ALA A 31 5.49 -1.20 -2.64
CA ALA A 31 5.92 -2.04 -1.52
C ALA A 31 5.36 -3.46 -1.61
N LEU A 32 4.07 -3.61 -1.94
CA LEU A 32 3.43 -4.91 -2.11
C LEU A 32 4.09 -5.73 -3.22
N ILE A 33 4.36 -5.11 -4.38
CA ILE A 33 5.06 -5.76 -5.48
C ILE A 33 6.43 -6.25 -5.03
N LEU A 34 7.21 -5.40 -4.36
CA LEU A 34 8.55 -5.78 -3.88
C LEU A 34 8.50 -6.94 -2.89
N PHE A 35 7.59 -6.90 -1.91
CA PHE A 35 7.45 -7.98 -0.93
C PHE A 35 6.95 -9.28 -1.55
N LEU A 36 6.04 -9.22 -2.52
CA LEU A 36 5.58 -10.41 -3.25
C LEU A 36 6.72 -11.03 -4.07
N ILE A 37 7.51 -10.22 -4.78
CA ILE A 37 8.70 -10.69 -5.50
C ILE A 37 9.68 -11.36 -4.53
N MET A 38 10.01 -10.72 -3.41
CA MET A 38 10.90 -11.31 -2.40
C MET A 38 10.35 -12.62 -1.84
N ARG A 39 9.04 -12.70 -1.57
CA ARG A 39 8.38 -13.91 -1.07
C ARG A 39 8.46 -15.05 -2.08
N GLU A 40 8.17 -14.78 -3.35
CA GLU A 40 8.23 -15.79 -4.41
C GLU A 40 9.67 -16.25 -4.66
N LEU A 41 10.65 -15.35 -4.69
CA LEU A 41 12.07 -15.71 -4.83
C LEU A 41 12.57 -16.55 -3.64
N THR A 42 12.19 -16.18 -2.41
CA THR A 42 12.53 -16.95 -1.20
C THR A 42 11.84 -18.31 -1.21
N SER A 43 10.58 -18.38 -1.66
CA SER A 43 9.82 -19.62 -1.78
C SER A 43 10.45 -20.56 -2.81
N ALA A 44 10.79 -20.07 -4.00
CA ALA A 44 11.47 -20.85 -5.03
C ALA A 44 12.82 -21.39 -4.53
N HIS A 45 13.59 -20.56 -3.83
CA HIS A 45 14.86 -20.98 -3.23
C HIS A 45 14.67 -22.01 -2.11
N ALA A 46 13.57 -21.96 -1.36
CA ALA A 46 13.24 -22.96 -0.34
C ALA A 46 12.95 -24.34 -0.94
N GLU A 47 12.25 -24.39 -2.08
CA GLU A 47 11.93 -25.63 -2.78
C GLU A 47 13.19 -26.26 -3.40
N GLU A 48 14.12 -25.46 -3.92
CA GLU A 48 15.39 -25.93 -4.47
C GLU A 48 16.38 -26.40 -3.40
N SER A 49 16.48 -25.68 -2.27
CA SER A 49 17.47 -25.97 -1.22
C SER A 49 17.03 -27.06 -0.22
N GLY A 50 15.74 -27.39 -0.13
CA GLY A 50 15.20 -28.30 0.89
C GLY A 50 15.33 -27.81 2.35
N SER A 51 15.78 -26.56 2.55
CA SER A 51 16.09 -25.99 3.86
C SER A 51 14.84 -25.50 4.59
N MET A 52 14.54 -26.12 5.74
CA MET A 52 13.45 -25.73 6.65
C MET A 52 13.51 -24.24 7.05
N ARG A 53 14.71 -23.64 7.10
CA ARG A 53 14.93 -22.24 7.46
C ARG A 53 14.42 -21.26 6.39
N SER A 54 14.51 -21.64 5.11
CA SER A 54 14.00 -20.86 3.99
C SER A 54 12.47 -20.82 3.96
N LYS A 55 11.82 -21.95 4.31
CA LYS A 55 10.36 -22.05 4.42
C LYS A 55 9.78 -21.11 5.49
N VAL A 56 10.50 -20.93 6.61
CA VAL A 56 10.11 -19.98 7.68
C VAL A 56 10.27 -18.53 7.20
N LEU A 57 11.33 -18.19 6.49
CA LEU A 57 11.55 -16.84 5.93
C LEU A 57 10.45 -16.43 4.93
N SER A 58 10.01 -17.33 4.06
CA SER A 58 8.87 -17.09 3.15
C SER A 58 7.57 -16.81 3.90
N HIS A 59 7.38 -17.44 5.06
CA HIS A 59 6.20 -17.21 5.90
C HIS A 59 6.32 -15.91 6.71
N THR A 60 7.52 -15.50 7.11
CA THR A 60 7.76 -14.21 7.78
C THR A 60 7.46 -13.02 6.86
N LEU A 61 7.65 -13.17 5.55
CA LEU A 61 7.29 -12.14 4.56
C LEU A 61 5.76 -11.91 4.45
N LEU A 62 4.92 -12.89 4.85
CA LEU A 62 3.48 -12.67 4.93
C LEU A 62 3.08 -11.68 6.04
N VAL A 63 3.90 -11.56 7.09
CA VAL A 63 3.66 -10.67 8.24
C VAL A 63 3.62 -9.18 7.84
N PRO A 64 4.56 -8.63 7.04
CA PRO A 64 4.45 -7.26 6.52
C PRO A 64 3.49 -7.12 5.33
N ILE A 65 3.27 -8.17 4.52
CA ILE A 65 2.36 -8.10 3.37
C ILE A 65 0.90 -7.89 3.81
N SER A 66 0.44 -8.61 4.83
CA SER A 66 -0.95 -8.53 5.31
C SER A 66 -1.39 -7.11 5.71
N PRO A 67 -0.69 -6.37 6.61
CA PRO A 67 -1.08 -5.01 6.97
C PRO A 67 -0.96 -4.03 5.79
N LEU A 68 0.02 -4.21 4.88
CA LEU A 68 0.12 -3.40 3.66
C LEU A 68 -1.08 -3.61 2.72
N LEU A 69 -1.54 -4.85 2.55
CA LEU A 69 -2.74 -5.15 1.76
C LEU A 69 -4.00 -4.55 2.39
N VAL A 70 -4.12 -4.60 3.72
CA VAL A 70 -5.26 -4.00 4.45
C VAL A 70 -5.29 -2.49 4.24
N VAL A 71 -4.15 -1.81 4.41
CA VAL A 71 -4.04 -0.36 4.19
C VAL A 71 -4.34 0.00 2.73
N PHE A 72 -3.79 -0.75 1.77
CA PHE A 72 -4.06 -0.53 0.35
C PHE A 72 -5.55 -0.69 0.01
N ALA A 73 -6.17 -1.79 0.46
CA ALA A 73 -7.59 -2.05 0.24
C ALA A 73 -8.47 -0.97 0.87
N PHE A 74 -8.12 -0.49 2.08
CA PHE A 74 -8.82 0.59 2.75
C PHE A 74 -8.75 1.91 1.95
N ILE A 75 -7.56 2.31 1.47
CA ILE A 75 -7.39 3.51 0.63
C ILE A 75 -8.24 3.41 -0.63
N VAL A 76 -8.23 2.25 -1.31
CA VAL A 76 -9.02 2.01 -2.52
C VAL A 76 -10.52 2.10 -2.21
N ALA A 77 -10.99 1.47 -1.13
CA ALA A 77 -12.40 1.51 -0.74
C ALA A 77 -12.88 2.95 -0.47
N VAL A 78 -12.11 3.75 0.27
CA VAL A 78 -12.43 5.17 0.51
C VAL A 78 -12.50 5.93 -0.81
N LYS A 79 -11.57 5.69 -1.73
CA LYS A 79 -11.57 6.36 -3.05
C LYS A 79 -12.73 5.95 -3.95
N VAL A 80 -13.16 4.70 -3.90
CA VAL A 80 -14.36 4.25 -4.62
C VAL A 80 -15.62 4.89 -4.03
N LEU A 81 -15.72 4.98 -2.70
CA LEU A 81 -16.83 5.67 -2.03
C LEU A 81 -16.87 7.17 -2.31
N GLU A 82 -15.73 7.82 -2.53
CA GLU A 82 -15.69 9.23 -2.98
C GLU A 82 -16.21 9.41 -4.42
N VAL A 83 -16.12 8.37 -5.26
CA VAL A 83 -16.55 8.43 -6.67
C VAL A 83 -18.05 8.13 -6.81
N LEU A 84 -18.61 7.28 -5.94
CA LEU A 84 -20.03 6.90 -5.91
C LEU A 84 -20.92 8.00 -5.33
#